data_AF-A0A7C6MCD2-F1
#
_entry.id   AF-A0A7C6MCD2-F1
#
_cell.length_a   1.000
_cell.length_b   1.000
_cell.length_c   1.000
_cell.angle_alpha   90.00
_cell.angle_beta   90.00
_cell.angle_gamma   90.00
#
_symmetry.space_group_name_H-M   'P 1'
#
loop_
_entity.id
_entity.type
_entity.pdbx_description
1 polymer ?
#
loop_
_entity_poly.entity_id
_entity_poly.type
_entity_poly.pdbx_seq_one_letter_code
_entity_poly.pdbx_strand_id
1 'polypeptide(L)'
;MSGWHRAIAYALTGVDLDLGDQASPELDRLVRDLADHGWDADRLGDHARAVAGVEPWPHPLPDDLRVGLGVAQLYAAIGGARAHYGLEALTVLPPSRRTRLDADERRLMADVPPHFGQA
;
A
#
# COMPACT_ATOMS: atom_id res chain seq x y z
N MET A 1 -9.09 4.87 16.03
CA MET A 1 -8.03 3.90 16.34
C MET A 1 -7.34 3.63 15.03
N SER A 2 -6.02 3.77 14.96
CA SER A 2 -5.31 3.71 13.68
C SER A 2 -4.57 2.38 13.61
N GLY A 3 -4.85 1.57 12.59
CA GLY A 3 -4.21 0.28 12.34
C GLY A 3 -2.99 0.41 11.42
N TRP A 4 -2.09 1.34 11.73
CA TRP A 4 -0.95 1.66 10.85
C TRP A 4 -0.07 0.45 10.60
N HIS A 5 0.31 -0.29 11.64
CA HIS A 5 1.21 -1.43 11.48
C HIS A 5 0.51 -2.56 10.73
N ARG A 6 -0.76 -2.83 11.04
CA ARG A 6 -1.58 -3.83 10.34
C ARG A 6 -1.67 -3.54 8.85
N ALA A 7 -1.94 -2.29 8.47
CA ALA A 7 -2.00 -1.87 7.06
C ALA A 7 -0.66 -2.05 6.33
N ILE A 8 0.46 -1.60 6.94
CA ILE A 8 1.78 -1.74 6.33
C ILE A 8 2.20 -3.21 6.26
N ALA A 9 1.95 -3.99 7.32
CA ALA A 9 2.22 -5.42 7.38
C ALA A 9 1.45 -6.19 6.30
N TYR A 10 0.17 -5.88 6.11
CA TYR A 10 -0.62 -6.47 5.02
C TYR A 10 -0.02 -6.14 3.65
N ALA A 11 0.36 -4.87 3.41
CA ALA A 11 0.96 -4.48 2.14
C ALA A 11 2.27 -5.27 1.85
N LEU A 12 3.06 -5.56 2.89
CA LEU A 12 4.33 -6.26 2.75
C LEU A 12 4.17 -7.79 2.63
N THR A 13 3.26 -8.38 3.41
CA THR A 13 3.13 -9.84 3.57
C THR A 13 1.94 -10.44 2.84
N GLY A 14 0.92 -9.64 2.52
CA GLY A 14 -0.39 -10.10 2.02
C GLY A 14 -1.22 -10.82 3.09
N VAL A 15 -0.74 -10.85 4.35
CA VAL A 15 -1.39 -11.51 5.48
C VAL A 15 -1.91 -10.45 6.44
N ASP A 16 -3.12 -10.67 6.91
CA ASP A 16 -3.73 -9.84 7.95
C ASP A 16 -3.18 -10.23 9.32
N LEU A 17 -2.22 -9.46 9.82
CA LEU A 17 -1.58 -9.67 11.12
C LEU A 17 -2.22 -8.76 12.18
N ASP A 18 -2.63 -9.35 13.30
CA ASP A 18 -3.09 -8.59 14.47
C ASP A 18 -1.88 -8.02 15.22
N LEU A 19 -1.47 -6.81 14.83
CA LEU A 19 -0.38 -6.07 15.47
C LEU A 19 -0.89 -5.05 16.50
N GLY A 20 -2.20 -5.02 16.76
CA GLY A 20 -2.87 -4.00 17.56
C GLY A 20 -3.03 -2.65 16.85
N ASP A 21 -3.47 -1.64 17.61
CA ASP A 21 -3.69 -0.27 17.13
C ASP A 21 -2.51 0.65 17.47
N GLN A 22 -1.99 1.36 16.48
CA GLN A 22 -0.89 2.32 16.61
C GLN A 22 -1.29 3.66 15.98
N ALA A 23 -1.11 4.76 16.71
CA ALA A 23 -1.44 6.09 16.20
C ALA A 23 -0.51 6.55 15.05
N SER A 24 0.66 5.92 14.90
CA SER A 24 1.71 6.29 13.95
C SER A 24 2.39 5.06 13.32
N PRO A 25 3.01 5.21 12.14
CA PRO A 25 3.66 4.14 11.38
C PRO A 25 5.05 3.70 11.91
N GLU A 26 5.35 3.90 13.20
CA GLU A 26 6.68 3.72 13.82
C GLU A 26 7.49 2.51 13.26
N LEU A 27 8.33 2.76 12.25
CA LEU A 27 8.86 1.70 11.39
C LEU A 27 9.76 0.72 12.15
N ASP A 28 10.60 1.23 13.07
CA ASP A 28 11.46 0.37 13.88
C ASP A 28 10.64 -0.57 14.78
N ARG A 29 9.47 -0.11 15.25
CA ARG A 29 8.55 -0.94 16.04
C ARG A 29 7.87 -1.96 15.14
N LEU A 30 7.34 -1.53 13.99
CA LEU A 30 6.76 -2.44 12.99
C LEU A 30 7.73 -3.55 12.61
N VAL A 31 9.01 -3.24 12.41
CA VAL A 31 10.04 -4.21 12.01
C VAL A 31 10.25 -5.27 13.09
N ARG A 32 10.28 -4.86 14.37
CA ARG A 32 10.36 -5.80 15.50
C ARG A 32 9.10 -6.66 15.59
N ASP A 33 7.92 -6.04 15.50
CA ASP A 33 6.65 -6.75 15.53
C ASP A 33 6.61 -7.80 14.40
N LEU A 34 6.96 -7.43 13.17
CA LEU A 34 7.03 -8.36 12.04
C LEU A 34 8.02 -9.51 12.28
N ALA A 35 9.21 -9.22 12.83
CA ALA A 35 10.19 -10.25 13.15
C ALA A 35 9.68 -11.23 14.22
N ASP A 36 8.98 -10.74 15.25
CA ASP A 36 8.34 -11.56 16.29
C ASP A 36 7.24 -12.47 15.68
N HIS A 37 6.59 -12.00 14.62
CA HIS A 37 5.65 -12.79 13.79
C HIS A 37 6.35 -13.65 12.72
N GLY A 38 7.68 -13.73 12.73
CA GLY A 38 8.48 -14.57 11.83
C GLY A 38 8.65 -14.01 10.41
N TRP A 39 8.43 -12.70 10.22
CA TRP A 39 8.65 -11.94 8.99
C TRP A 39 9.90 -11.08 9.10
N ASP A 40 11.06 -11.73 9.04
CA ASP A 40 12.35 -11.05 8.91
C ASP A 40 12.59 -10.55 7.47
N ALA A 41 13.72 -9.87 7.26
CA ALA A 41 14.10 -9.30 5.97
C ALA A 41 14.24 -10.36 4.87
N ASP A 42 14.82 -11.52 5.20
CA ASP A 42 15.07 -12.60 4.25
C ASP A 42 13.76 -13.22 3.78
N ARG A 43 12.89 -13.59 4.73
CA ARG A 43 11.57 -14.14 4.41
C ARG A 43 10.71 -13.14 3.64
N LEU A 44 10.76 -11.85 3.99
CA LEU A 44 9.99 -10.84 3.29
C LEU A 44 10.51 -10.63 1.86
N GLY A 45 11.83 -10.67 1.67
CA GLY A 45 12.44 -10.64 0.34
C GLY A 45 12.08 -11.87 -0.50
N ASP A 46 12.08 -13.06 0.09
CA ASP A 46 11.70 -14.30 -0.57
C ASP A 46 10.23 -14.30 -0.96
N HIS A 47 9.35 -13.83 -0.08
CA HIS A 47 7.94 -13.63 -0.38
C HIS A 47 7.74 -12.66 -1.54
N ALA A 48 8.38 -11.48 -1.48
CA ALA A 48 8.31 -10.48 -2.54
C ALA A 48 8.73 -11.03 -3.91
N ARG A 49 9.81 -11.84 -3.95
CA ARG A 49 10.27 -12.50 -5.17
C ARG A 49 9.34 -13.62 -5.62
N ALA A 50 8.76 -14.38 -4.70
CA ALA A 50 7.83 -15.46 -5.01
C ALA A 50 6.53 -14.96 -5.63
N VAL A 51 6.02 -13.81 -5.15
CA VAL A 51 4.80 -13.20 -5.71
C VAL A 51 5.08 -12.34 -6.94
N ALA A 52 6.33 -11.94 -7.18
CA ALA A 52 6.71 -11.11 -8.32
C ALA A 52 6.28 -11.77 -9.65
N GLY A 53 5.39 -11.09 -10.37
CA GLY A 53 4.86 -11.58 -11.65
C GLY A 53 3.62 -12.47 -11.56
N VAL A 54 3.22 -12.88 -10.36
CA VAL A 54 1.94 -13.56 -10.10
C VAL A 54 0.91 -12.55 -9.62
N GLU A 55 1.28 -11.75 -8.61
CA GLU A 55 0.42 -10.75 -7.98
C GLU A 55 1.18 -9.41 -7.80
N PRO A 56 0.48 -8.28 -7.68
CA PRO A 56 1.12 -7.00 -7.39
C PRO A 56 1.79 -7.02 -6.02
N TRP A 57 3.05 -6.58 -5.96
CA TRP A 57 3.77 -6.39 -4.70
C TRP A 57 4.42 -4.99 -4.67
N PRO A 58 4.22 -4.18 -3.60
CA PRO A 58 3.43 -4.46 -2.40
C PRO A 58 1.94 -4.73 -2.66
N HIS A 59 1.33 -5.53 -1.79
CA HIS A 59 -0.06 -5.98 -1.91
C HIS A 59 -1.04 -4.81 -1.83
N PRO A 60 -2.07 -4.76 -2.69
CA PRO A 60 -3.10 -3.73 -2.62
C PRO A 60 -3.90 -3.87 -1.32
N LEU A 61 -4.07 -2.77 -0.59
CA LEU A 61 -4.79 -2.79 0.68
C LEU A 61 -6.32 -2.82 0.49
N PRO A 62 -7.03 -3.74 1.15
CA PRO A 62 -8.47 -3.69 1.35
C PRO A 62 -8.94 -2.35 1.95
N ASP A 63 -10.18 -1.97 1.62
CA ASP A 63 -10.75 -0.67 2.00
C ASP A 63 -10.82 -0.48 3.52
N ASP A 64 -11.12 -1.54 4.26
CA ASP A 64 -11.21 -1.56 5.72
C ASP A 64 -9.86 -1.24 6.39
N LEU A 65 -8.74 -1.70 5.83
CA LEU A 65 -7.40 -1.39 6.34
C LEU A 65 -6.95 0.05 6.04
N ARG A 66 -7.61 0.72 5.08
CA ARG A 66 -7.30 2.11 4.72
C ARG A 66 -8.11 3.13 5.52
N VAL A 67 -9.18 2.71 6.21
CA VAL A 67 -10.08 3.62 6.92
C VAL A 67 -9.31 4.45 7.94
N GLY A 68 -9.40 5.77 7.82
CA GLY A 68 -8.77 6.70 8.76
C GLY A 68 -7.25 6.88 8.57
N LEU A 69 -6.65 6.29 7.55
CA LEU A 69 -5.23 6.47 7.22
C LEU A 69 -5.07 7.46 6.05
N GLY A 70 -4.13 8.40 6.18
CA GLY A 70 -3.80 9.31 5.10
C GLY A 70 -3.11 8.56 3.96
N VAL A 71 -3.74 8.46 2.80
CA VAL A 71 -3.28 7.64 1.66
C VAL A 71 -1.82 7.92 1.28
N ALA A 72 -1.45 9.20 1.14
CA ALA A 72 -0.08 9.59 0.82
C ALA A 72 0.93 9.19 1.91
N GLN A 73 0.54 9.35 3.18
CA GLN A 73 1.38 8.98 4.32
C GLN A 73 1.52 7.45 4.44
N LEU A 74 0.47 6.71 4.14
CA LEU A 74 0.48 5.24 4.07
C LEU A 74 1.44 4.73 3.00
N TYR A 75 1.36 5.26 1.77
CA TYR A 75 2.30 4.88 0.73
C TYR A 75 3.74 5.30 1.05
N ALA A 76 3.94 6.45 1.67
CA ALA A 76 5.26 6.87 2.15
C ALA A 76 5.80 5.91 3.23
N ALA A 77 4.96 5.48 4.18
CA ALA A 77 5.34 4.52 5.22
C ALA A 77 5.67 3.14 4.66
N ILE A 78 4.89 2.64 3.68
CA ILE A 78 5.19 1.39 2.96
C ILE A 78 6.52 1.51 2.22
N GLY A 79 6.76 2.63 1.52
CA GLY A 79 8.05 2.92 0.89
C GLY A 79 9.21 2.92 1.89
N GLY A 80 9.04 3.58 3.03
CA GLY A 80 10.02 3.63 4.11
C GLY A 80 10.32 2.25 4.71
N ALA A 81 9.29 1.42 4.93
CA ALA A 81 9.47 0.05 5.41
C ALA A 81 10.28 -0.78 4.40
N ARG A 82 9.98 -0.67 3.11
CA ARG A 82 10.74 -1.36 2.06
C ARG A 82 12.19 -0.92 2.00
N ALA A 83 12.46 0.38 2.14
CA ALA A 83 13.82 0.90 2.23
C ALA A 83 14.55 0.33 3.45
N HIS A 84 13.87 0.28 4.61
CA HIS A 84 14.43 -0.29 5.83
C HIS A 84 14.84 -1.77 5.66
N TYR A 85 14.05 -2.55 4.92
CA TYR A 85 14.35 -3.95 4.60
C TYR A 85 15.26 -4.13 3.36
N GLY A 86 15.69 -3.06 2.69
CA GLY A 86 16.51 -3.15 1.47
C GLY A 86 15.76 -3.70 0.24
N LEU A 87 14.43 -3.59 0.19
CA LEU A 87 13.55 -4.18 -0.83
C LEU A 87 13.07 -3.18 -1.91
N GLU A 88 13.74 -2.04 -2.04
CA GLU A 88 13.35 -0.98 -2.99
C GLU A 88 13.48 -1.43 -4.45
N ALA A 89 14.52 -2.22 -4.74
CA ALA A 89 14.80 -2.76 -6.08
C ALA A 89 13.80 -3.83 -6.55
N LEU A 90 12.99 -4.38 -5.64
CA LEU A 90 11.95 -5.37 -5.97
C LEU A 90 10.65 -4.72 -6.46
N THR A 91 10.64 -3.40 -6.72
CA THR A 91 9.51 -2.74 -7.37
C THR A 91 9.40 -3.20 -8.82
N VAL A 92 8.69 -4.30 -9.07
CA VAL A 92 8.13 -4.56 -10.39
C VAL A 92 6.95 -3.61 -10.52
N LEU A 93 7.14 -2.46 -11.18
CA LEU A 93 6.00 -1.61 -11.54
C LEU A 93 5.02 -2.49 -12.34
N PRO A 94 3.78 -2.72 -11.88
CA PRO A 94 2.79 -3.30 -12.75
C PRO A 94 2.66 -2.38 -13.97
N PRO A 95 2.58 -2.91 -15.21
CA PRO A 95 2.27 -2.07 -16.36
C PRO A 95 0.98 -1.33 -16.02
N SER A 96 0.99 0.01 -16.14
CA SER A 96 -0.11 0.90 -15.79
C SER A 96 -1.43 0.30 -16.28
N ARG A 97 -2.17 -0.36 -15.38
CA ARG A 97 -3.52 -0.80 -15.69
C ARG A 97 -4.32 0.50 -15.75
N ARG A 98 -4.62 0.98 -16.96
CA ARG A 98 -5.62 2.02 -17.20
C ARG A 98 -6.85 1.65 -16.38
N THR A 99 -7.02 2.32 -15.25
CA THR A 99 -8.18 2.18 -14.37
C THR A 99 -9.40 2.53 -15.21
N ARG A 100 -10.32 1.58 -15.42
CA ARG A 100 -11.66 1.93 -15.87
C ARG A 100 -12.27 2.78 -14.76
N LEU A 101 -12.55 4.04 -15.08
CA LEU A 101 -13.17 5.02 -14.19
C LEU A 101 -14.43 4.44 -13.54
N ASP A 102 -14.52 4.59 -12.22
CA ASP A 102 -15.69 4.20 -11.44
C ASP A 102 -16.90 5.11 -11.79
N ALA A 103 -18.12 4.65 -11.50
CA ALA A 103 -19.36 5.37 -11.82
C ALA A 103 -19.44 6.77 -11.18
N ASP A 104 -18.77 6.99 -10.06
CA ASP A 104 -18.73 8.27 -9.34
C ASP A 104 -17.80 9.28 -10.05
N GLU A 105 -16.67 8.81 -10.58
CA GLU A 105 -15.77 9.62 -11.44
C GLU A 105 -16.42 9.97 -12.79
N ARG A 106 -17.26 9.07 -13.32
CA ARG A 106 -18.08 9.33 -14.52
C ARG A 106 -19.12 10.43 -14.29
N ARG A 107 -19.64 10.56 -13.07
CA ARG A 107 -20.56 11.63 -12.67
C ARG A 107 -19.84 12.98 -12.60
N LEU A 108 -18.62 12.99 -12.05
CA LEU A 108 -17.79 14.19 -11.98
C LEU A 108 -17.35 14.71 -13.37
N MET A 109 -17.17 13.81 -14.35
CA MET A 109 -16.90 14.18 -15.75
C MET A 109 -18.14 14.66 -16.54
N ALA A 110 -19.36 14.45 -16.03
CA ALA A 110 -20.58 14.88 -16.70
C ALA A 110 -20.93 16.36 -16.43
N ASP A 111 -20.23 17.01 -15.51
CA ASP A 111 -20.48 18.39 -15.07
C ASP A 111 -19.38 19.35 -15.54
N VAL A 112 -19.06 19.30 -16.83
CA VAL A 112 -18.18 20.28 -17.49
C VAL A 112 -19.05 21.42 -18.06
N PRO A 113 -18.83 22.69 -17.65
CA PRO A 113 -19.53 23.84 -18.23
C PRO A 113 -19.28 23.94 -19.74
N PRO A 114 -20.28 24.33 -20.56
CA PRO A 114 -20.10 24.40 -22.00
C PRO A 114 -19.04 25.44 -22.37
N HIS A 115 -17.94 24.97 -22.96
CA HIS A 115 -16.94 25.81 -23.59
C HIS A 115 -17.56 26.66 -24.71
N PHE A 116 -17.35 27.96 -24.66
CA PHE A 116 -17.26 28.75 -25.90
C PHE A 116 -16.01 29.61 -25.83
N GLY A 117 -14.95 29.11 -26.47
CA GLY A 117 -14.04 30.01 -27.16
C GLY A 117 -14.77 30.62 -28.35
N GLN A 118 -14.62 31.92 -28.52
CA GLN A 118 -14.66 32.57 -29.83
C GLN A 118 -13.41 33.45 -29.90
N ALA A 119 -12.90 33.53 -31.12
CA ALA A 119 -11.67 34.16 -31.57
C ALA A 119 -11.58 35.66 -31.27
#